data_AF-A0A6B0R1W3-F1
#
_entry.id   AF-A0A6B0R1W3-F1
#
_cell.length_a   1.000
_cell.length_b   1.000
_cell.length_c   1.000
_cell.angle_alpha   90.00
_cell.angle_beta   90.00
_cell.angle_gamma   90.00
#
_symmetry.space_group_name_H-M   'P 1'
#
loop_
_entity.id
_entity.type
_entity.pdbx_description
1 polymer ?
#
loop_
_entity_poly.entity_id
_entity_poly.type
_entity_poly.pdbx_seq_one_letter_code
_entity_poly.pdbx_strand_id
1 'polypeptide(L)'
;MSAIEMMDPKMDAGMIGNQVNRKVLNFEQAIKDGTIKMKDLTLPELIGIMDTCFCCLITWLEGHSLAQTVFTCLYIHNPDFIEDPAMKAFALGILKICDIAREKVNKAAVFEEEDFQSMNYGFKMANSVTDLRVTGMLKDVEDDMQRRVKIFSRVKFTRVLLTVLIAFTKKETSAVAEAQKLMVQAADLLSAIHNSLHHGIQAQNDTTKGDHPIMMGFEPLVNQRLLPPTFP
;
A
#
# COMPACT_ATOMS: atom_id res chain seq x y z
N MET A 1 17.67 14.02 23.19
CA MET A 1 18.70 14.70 22.36
C MET A 1 19.57 13.61 21.74
N SER A 2 19.29 13.25 20.50
CA SER A 2 20.14 12.33 19.74
C SER A 2 20.68 13.14 18.56
N ALA A 3 21.93 13.60 18.66
CA ALA A 3 22.60 14.27 17.56
C ALA A 3 22.95 13.21 16.50
N ILE A 4 22.74 13.54 15.22
CA ILE A 4 23.08 12.68 14.09
C ILE A 4 24.58 12.85 13.82
N GLU A 5 25.30 11.73 13.74
CA GLU A 5 26.71 11.71 13.37
C GLU A 5 26.83 11.41 11.86
N MET A 6 27.24 12.42 11.09
CA MET A 6 27.49 12.24 9.66
C MET A 6 28.63 11.24 9.45
N MET A 7 28.54 10.42 8.39
CA MET A 7 29.51 9.37 8.04
C MET A 7 29.58 8.16 9.00
N ASP A 8 28.78 8.12 10.07
CA ASP A 8 28.64 6.91 10.87
C ASP A 8 27.71 5.92 10.13
N PRO A 9 28.16 4.67 9.87
CA PRO A 9 27.38 3.68 9.12
C PRO A 9 26.01 3.30 9.72
N LYS A 10 25.79 3.55 11.01
CA LYS A 10 24.53 3.29 11.71
C LYS A 10 23.66 4.55 11.79
N MET A 11 24.25 5.74 11.91
CA MET A 11 23.50 6.99 12.12
C MET A 11 23.20 7.75 10.84
N ASP A 12 23.96 7.52 9.78
CA ASP A 12 23.85 8.22 8.51
C ASP A 12 23.09 7.37 7.48
N ALA A 13 21.83 7.71 7.22
CA ALA A 13 21.01 7.04 6.21
C ALA A 13 21.63 7.12 4.79
N GLY A 14 22.47 8.13 4.52
CA GLY A 14 23.22 8.25 3.28
C GLY A 14 24.32 7.19 3.12
N MET A 15 24.78 6.58 4.21
CA MET A 15 25.77 5.51 4.21
C MET A 15 25.14 4.14 3.90
N ILE A 16 23.92 3.88 4.38
CA ILE A 16 23.21 2.60 4.16
C ILE A 16 22.84 2.43 2.67
N GLY A 17 22.40 3.51 1.99
CA GLY A 17 22.09 3.46 0.56
C GLY A 17 23.28 3.07 -0.34
N ASN A 18 24.51 3.25 0.14
CA ASN A 18 25.74 2.84 -0.55
C ASN A 18 26.22 1.41 -0.18
N GLN A 19 25.63 0.78 0.85
CA GLN A 19 25.98 -0.57 1.29
C GLN A 19 25.21 -1.67 0.54
N VAL A 20 24.11 -1.31 -0.11
CA VAL A 20 23.31 -2.27 -0.86
C VAL A 20 23.92 -2.46 -2.25
N ASN A 21 24.36 -3.69 -2.54
CA ASN A 21 24.98 -4.07 -3.81
C ASN A 21 23.99 -4.17 -4.99
N ARG A 22 22.79 -3.59 -4.87
CA ARG A 22 21.74 -3.57 -5.89
C ARG A 22 21.26 -2.15 -6.11
N LYS A 23 20.91 -1.84 -7.36
CA LYS A 23 20.41 -0.52 -7.74
C LYS A 23 18.99 -0.32 -7.22
N VAL A 24 18.79 0.63 -6.30
CA VAL A 24 17.47 1.07 -5.84
C VAL A 24 16.82 1.86 -6.97
N LEU A 25 15.67 1.39 -7.46
CA LEU A 25 14.97 2.00 -8.58
C LEU A 25 13.71 2.73 -8.09
N ASN A 26 13.54 3.98 -8.52
CA ASN A 26 12.25 4.65 -8.39
C ASN A 26 11.26 4.18 -9.48
N PHE A 27 10.00 4.60 -9.39
CA PHE A 27 8.93 4.19 -10.31
C PHE A 27 9.31 4.33 -11.79
N GLU A 28 9.78 5.50 -12.23
CA GLU A 28 10.13 5.74 -13.63
C GLU A 28 11.34 4.91 -14.09
N GLN A 29 12.32 4.74 -13.21
CA GLN A 29 13.49 3.92 -13.49
C GLN A 29 13.12 2.44 -13.59
N ALA A 30 12.24 1.95 -12.72
CA ALA A 30 11.76 0.57 -12.72
C ALA A 30 10.93 0.24 -13.98
N ILE A 31 10.16 1.21 -14.50
CA ILE A 31 9.51 1.08 -15.81
C ILE A 31 10.55 0.94 -16.92
N LYS A 32 11.54 1.84 -16.96
CA LYS A 32 12.57 1.86 -18.02
C LYS A 32 13.43 0.60 -18.02
N ASP A 33 13.70 0.06 -16.84
CA ASP A 33 14.47 -1.18 -16.64
C ASP A 33 13.64 -2.45 -16.90
N GLY A 34 12.32 -2.32 -17.08
CA GLY A 34 11.40 -3.43 -17.32
C GLY A 34 11.16 -4.33 -16.10
N THR A 35 11.55 -3.88 -14.91
CA THR A 35 11.39 -4.64 -13.65
C THR A 35 9.95 -4.62 -13.14
N ILE A 36 9.15 -3.64 -13.58
CA ILE A 36 7.72 -3.54 -13.29
C ILE A 36 6.91 -3.63 -14.58
N LYS A 37 5.85 -4.44 -14.54
CA LYS A 37 4.89 -4.57 -15.64
C LYS A 37 3.72 -3.61 -15.42
N MET A 38 3.41 -2.80 -16.42
CA MET A 38 2.25 -1.89 -16.38
C MET A 38 0.99 -2.47 -17.03
N LYS A 39 1.16 -3.54 -17.81
CA LYS A 39 0.12 -4.25 -18.54
C LYS A 39 0.32 -5.76 -18.43
N ASP A 40 -0.72 -6.52 -18.78
CA ASP A 40 -0.70 -7.98 -18.86
C ASP A 40 -0.21 -8.65 -17.57
N LEU A 41 -0.56 -8.09 -16.41
CA LEU A 41 -0.27 -8.69 -15.11
C LEU A 41 -1.03 -10.01 -15.00
N THR A 42 -0.30 -11.08 -14.70
CA THR A 42 -0.89 -12.39 -14.50
C THR A 42 -1.66 -12.43 -13.18
N LEU A 43 -2.62 -13.36 -13.06
CA LEU A 43 -3.39 -13.52 -11.81
C LEU A 43 -2.49 -13.75 -10.58
N PRO A 44 -1.44 -14.59 -10.64
CA PRO A 44 -0.51 -14.73 -9.51
C PRO A 44 0.22 -13.43 -9.16
N GLU A 45 0.62 -12.63 -10.15
CA GLU A 45 1.29 -11.35 -9.91
C GLU A 45 0.36 -10.37 -9.20
N LEU A 46 -0.87 -10.21 -9.69
CA LEU A 46 -1.88 -9.35 -9.06
C LEU A 46 -2.14 -9.77 -7.61
N ILE A 47 -2.32 -11.07 -7.36
CA ILE A 47 -2.56 -11.60 -6.00
C ILE A 47 -1.39 -11.23 -5.08
N GLY A 48 -0.15 -11.54 -5.47
CA GLY A 48 1.02 -11.29 -4.63
C GLY A 48 1.24 -9.79 -4.35
N ILE A 49 1.01 -8.94 -5.35
CA ILE A 49 1.14 -7.48 -5.21
C ILE A 49 0.08 -6.93 -4.24
N MET A 50 -1.18 -7.34 -4.42
CA MET A 50 -2.29 -6.91 -3.56
C MET A 50 -2.10 -7.37 -2.12
N ASP A 51 -1.69 -8.62 -1.91
CA ASP A 51 -1.47 -9.18 -0.57
C ASP A 51 -0.31 -8.48 0.14
N THR A 52 0.79 -8.23 -0.57
CA THR A 52 1.92 -7.47 -0.02
C THR A 52 1.51 -6.03 0.33
N CYS A 53 0.68 -5.39 -0.50
CA CYS A 53 0.12 -4.06 -0.18
C CYS A 53 -0.74 -4.09 1.09
N PHE A 54 -1.55 -5.13 1.29
CA PHE A 54 -2.33 -5.26 2.53
C PHE A 54 -1.45 -5.46 3.75
N CYS A 55 -0.37 -6.26 3.65
CA CYS A 55 0.61 -6.37 4.72
C CYS A 55 1.21 -5.00 5.06
N CYS A 56 1.67 -4.26 4.04
CA CYS A 56 2.21 -2.91 4.25
C CYS A 56 1.18 -1.95 4.87
N LEU A 57 -0.09 -2.04 4.47
CA LEU A 57 -1.17 -1.24 5.05
C LEU A 57 -1.38 -1.56 6.54
N ILE A 58 -1.38 -2.83 6.91
CA ILE A 58 -1.50 -3.26 8.32
C ILE A 58 -0.29 -2.77 9.12
N THR A 59 0.93 -2.99 8.62
CA THR A 59 2.16 -2.53 9.28
C THR A 59 2.17 -1.01 9.50
N TRP A 60 1.63 -0.23 8.56
CA TRP A 60 1.43 1.21 8.77
C TRP A 60 0.42 1.52 9.87
N LEU A 61 -0.72 0.82 9.88
CA LEU A 61 -1.74 0.99 10.92
C LEU A 61 -1.25 0.55 12.31
N GLU A 62 -0.23 -0.31 12.39
CA GLU A 62 0.46 -0.71 13.63
C GLU A 62 1.52 0.31 14.11
N GLY A 63 1.70 1.43 13.39
CA GLY A 63 2.50 2.57 13.84
C GLY A 63 3.74 2.86 13.00
N HIS A 64 4.12 1.99 12.06
CA HIS A 64 5.29 2.22 11.20
C HIS A 64 5.08 3.36 10.20
N SER A 65 6.17 3.90 9.66
CA SER A 65 6.07 5.00 8.69
C SER A 65 5.41 4.58 7.38
N LEU A 66 4.58 5.47 6.83
CA LEU A 66 3.95 5.28 5.52
C LEU A 66 4.98 5.17 4.39
N ALA A 67 6.13 5.85 4.53
CA ALA A 67 7.26 5.83 3.59
C ALA A 67 8.00 4.48 3.56
N GLN A 68 8.11 3.78 4.70
CA GLN A 68 8.77 2.46 4.82
C GLN A 68 7.82 1.27 4.60
N THR A 69 6.52 1.53 4.51
CA THR A 69 5.49 0.49 4.36
C THR A 69 4.78 0.63 3.02
N VAL A 70 3.65 1.32 2.97
CA VAL A 70 2.76 1.38 1.81
C VAL A 70 3.44 2.01 0.60
N PHE A 71 4.22 3.08 0.77
CA PHE A 71 4.95 3.73 -0.34
C PHE A 71 6.23 3.02 -0.77
N THR A 72 6.52 1.82 -0.24
CA THR A 72 7.49 0.94 -0.88
C THR A 72 6.91 0.31 -2.14
N CYS A 73 5.57 0.21 -2.25
CA CYS A 73 4.88 -0.20 -3.47
C CYS A 73 5.01 0.90 -4.53
N LEU A 74 5.66 0.57 -5.65
CA LEU A 74 5.90 1.53 -6.72
C LEU A 74 4.62 1.80 -7.55
N TYR A 75 3.69 0.83 -7.63
CA TYR A 75 2.42 1.01 -8.38
C TYR A 75 1.57 2.18 -7.87
N ILE A 76 1.61 2.48 -6.57
CA ILE A 76 0.80 3.57 -6.00
C ILE A 76 1.45 4.94 -6.15
N HIS A 77 2.70 5.03 -6.61
CA HIS A 77 3.37 6.32 -6.80
C HIS A 77 2.75 7.12 -7.93
N ASN A 78 2.37 6.43 -9.01
CA ASN A 78 1.70 7.05 -10.14
C ASN A 78 0.72 6.09 -10.86
N PRO A 79 -0.52 5.95 -10.34
CA PRO A 79 -1.52 5.05 -10.90
C PRO A 79 -1.96 5.37 -12.34
N ASP A 80 -1.66 6.56 -12.87
CA ASP A 80 -2.06 6.96 -14.21
C ASP A 80 -1.38 6.13 -15.31
N PHE A 81 -0.16 5.66 -15.04
CA PHE A 81 0.63 4.81 -15.94
C PHE A 81 0.24 3.33 -15.91
N ILE A 82 -0.61 2.90 -14.97
CA ILE A 82 -1.07 1.52 -14.89
C ILE A 82 -2.13 1.30 -15.97
N GLU A 83 -1.90 0.34 -16.86
CA GLU A 83 -2.83 -0.05 -17.93
C GLU A 83 -3.80 -1.15 -17.47
N ASP A 84 -3.36 -2.04 -16.57
CA ASP A 84 -4.23 -3.09 -16.00
C ASP A 84 -5.35 -2.47 -15.13
N PRO A 85 -6.64 -2.67 -15.49
CA PRO A 85 -7.75 -2.02 -14.79
C PRO A 85 -7.87 -2.44 -13.32
N ALA A 86 -7.61 -3.70 -13.01
CA ALA A 86 -7.73 -4.22 -11.65
C ALA A 86 -6.64 -3.65 -10.75
N MET A 87 -5.40 -3.62 -11.24
CA MET A 87 -4.28 -3.03 -10.50
C MET A 87 -4.44 -1.52 -10.35
N LYS A 88 -4.92 -0.81 -11.37
CA LYS A 88 -5.17 0.63 -11.31
C LYS A 88 -6.24 0.99 -10.28
N ALA A 89 -7.39 0.32 -10.33
CA ALA A 89 -8.47 0.55 -9.37
C ALA A 89 -8.02 0.23 -7.94
N PHE A 90 -7.29 -0.86 -7.75
CA PHE A 90 -6.72 -1.24 -6.46
C PHE A 90 -5.73 -0.19 -5.93
N ALA A 91 -4.77 0.25 -6.76
CA ALA A 91 -3.78 1.25 -6.37
C ALA A 91 -4.42 2.57 -5.92
N LEU A 92 -5.42 3.06 -6.67
CA LEU A 92 -6.21 4.23 -6.29
C LEU A 92 -7.00 3.99 -4.99
N GLY A 93 -7.55 2.78 -4.81
CA GLY A 93 -8.24 2.39 -3.59
C GLY A 93 -7.35 2.45 -2.34
N ILE A 94 -6.13 1.91 -2.43
CA ILE A 94 -5.14 1.95 -1.34
C ILE A 94 -4.76 3.39 -0.99
N LEU A 95 -4.48 4.23 -1.99
CA LEU A 95 -4.16 5.65 -1.74
C LEU A 95 -5.29 6.37 -1.00
N LYS A 96 -6.55 6.13 -1.39
CA LYS A 96 -7.72 6.70 -0.71
C LYS A 96 -7.93 6.18 0.69
N ILE A 97 -7.71 4.88 0.91
CA ILE A 97 -7.75 4.28 2.24
C ILE A 97 -6.71 4.95 3.15
N CYS A 98 -5.47 5.09 2.69
CA CYS A 98 -4.41 5.75 3.44
C CYS A 98 -4.75 7.22 3.74
N ASP A 99 -5.28 7.97 2.78
CA ASP A 99 -5.61 9.38 3.02
C ASP A 99 -6.71 9.56 4.05
N ILE A 100 -7.82 8.84 3.89
CA ILE A 100 -8.97 8.96 4.78
C ILE A 100 -8.59 8.45 6.17
N ALA A 101 -7.93 7.29 6.28
CA ALA A 101 -7.50 6.76 7.58
C ALA A 101 -6.58 7.75 8.32
N ARG A 102 -5.57 8.29 7.64
CA ARG A 102 -4.66 9.30 8.19
C ARG A 102 -5.41 10.56 8.62
N GLU A 103 -6.32 11.07 7.79
CA GLU A 103 -7.14 12.24 8.12
C GLU A 103 -7.99 11.99 9.38
N LYS A 104 -8.57 10.80 9.52
CA LYS A 104 -9.39 10.42 10.68
C LYS A 104 -8.58 10.31 11.95
N VAL A 105 -7.44 9.63 11.93
CA VAL A 105 -6.54 9.53 13.09
C VAL A 105 -6.07 10.93 13.52
N ASN A 106 -5.66 11.77 12.57
CA ASN A 106 -5.26 13.15 12.85
C ASN A 106 -6.39 13.99 13.46
N LYS A 107 -7.62 13.86 12.94
CA LYS A 107 -8.79 14.58 13.47
C LYS A 107 -9.21 14.12 14.85
N ALA A 108 -9.08 12.82 15.13
CA ALA A 108 -9.43 12.25 16.42
C ALA A 108 -8.42 12.66 17.51
N ALA A 109 -7.18 13.03 17.12
CA ALA A 109 -6.10 13.36 18.04
C ALA A 109 -5.87 12.26 19.10
N VAL A 110 -6.12 11.01 18.71
CA VAL A 110 -6.00 9.80 19.55
C VAL A 110 -4.70 9.05 19.29
N PHE A 111 -3.65 9.75 18.91
CA PHE A 111 -2.33 9.16 18.68
C PHE A 111 -1.30 9.84 19.57
N GLU A 112 -0.53 9.06 20.33
CA GLU A 112 0.79 9.50 20.77
C GLU A 112 1.78 9.35 19.58
N GLU A 113 2.87 10.12 19.53
CA GLU A 113 3.83 10.05 18.41
C GLU A 113 4.49 8.66 18.25
N GLU A 114 4.31 7.78 19.24
CA GLU A 114 4.71 6.36 19.23
C GLU A 114 3.66 5.42 18.63
N ASP A 115 2.37 5.78 18.66
CA ASP A 115 1.25 4.90 18.27
C ASP A 115 0.95 4.94 16.77
N PHE A 116 1.10 6.10 16.14
CA PHE A 116 0.75 6.26 14.73
C PHE A 116 1.54 7.36 14.02
N GLN A 117 2.25 6.96 12.96
CA GLN A 117 3.01 7.89 12.14
C GLN A 117 2.16 8.48 11.00
N SER A 118 1.60 9.66 11.24
CA SER A 118 0.68 10.33 10.31
C SER A 118 1.37 11.12 9.17
N MET A 119 2.70 11.17 9.15
CA MET A 119 3.49 11.89 8.15
C MET A 119 3.30 11.27 6.75
N ASN A 120 2.98 12.12 5.78
CA ASN A 120 2.76 11.71 4.39
C ASN A 120 3.98 11.90 3.48
N TYR A 121 5.07 12.50 3.98
CA TYR A 121 6.33 12.71 3.25
C TYR A 121 6.18 13.38 1.87
N GLY A 122 5.12 14.17 1.66
CA GLY A 122 4.84 14.82 0.38
C GLY A 122 4.25 13.90 -0.71
N PHE A 123 3.89 12.65 -0.38
CA PHE A 123 3.22 11.75 -1.32
C PHE A 123 1.82 12.24 -1.70
N LYS A 124 1.44 12.01 -2.96
CA LYS A 124 0.12 12.34 -3.50
C LYS A 124 -0.86 11.20 -3.23
N MET A 125 -2.00 11.51 -2.60
CA MET A 125 -3.02 10.52 -2.24
C MET A 125 -4.17 10.38 -3.25
N ALA A 126 -3.87 10.46 -4.55
CA ALA A 126 -4.89 10.41 -5.61
C ALA A 126 -6.01 11.47 -5.47
N ASN A 127 -5.68 12.67 -4.99
CA ASN A 127 -6.65 13.77 -4.79
C ASN A 127 -7.30 14.27 -6.11
N SER A 128 -6.71 13.92 -7.26
CA SER A 128 -7.27 14.20 -8.59
C SER A 128 -8.51 13.36 -8.92
N VAL A 129 -8.77 12.28 -8.18
CA VAL A 129 -9.91 11.37 -8.41
C VAL A 129 -10.80 11.35 -7.18
N THR A 130 -12.11 11.52 -7.37
CA THR A 130 -13.09 11.50 -6.26
C THR A 130 -13.26 10.10 -5.67
N ASP A 131 -13.63 10.02 -4.40
CA ASP A 131 -13.87 8.75 -3.71
C ASP A 131 -15.00 7.93 -4.37
N LEU A 132 -16.04 8.62 -4.86
CA LEU A 132 -17.13 8.02 -5.63
C LEU A 132 -16.63 7.38 -6.93
N ARG A 133 -15.69 8.03 -7.62
CA ARG A 133 -15.10 7.48 -8.85
C ARG A 133 -14.24 6.27 -8.56
N VAL A 134 -13.40 6.31 -7.52
CA VAL A 134 -12.55 5.17 -7.13
C VAL A 134 -13.39 3.97 -6.69
N THR A 135 -14.42 4.18 -5.87
CA THR A 135 -15.35 3.12 -5.46
C THR A 135 -16.13 2.53 -6.64
N GLY A 136 -16.51 3.35 -7.61
CA GLY A 136 -17.09 2.92 -8.88
C GLY A 136 -16.13 2.05 -9.69
N MET A 137 -14.88 2.47 -9.88
CA MET A 137 -13.87 1.69 -10.60
C MET A 137 -13.60 0.33 -9.94
N LEU A 138 -13.51 0.28 -8.60
CA LEU A 138 -13.36 -0.97 -7.87
C LEU A 138 -14.58 -1.89 -8.04
N LYS A 139 -15.78 -1.31 -8.16
CA LYS A 139 -17.01 -2.07 -8.42
C LYS A 139 -17.03 -2.63 -9.84
N ASP A 140 -16.67 -1.83 -10.84
CA ASP A 140 -16.58 -2.28 -12.24
C ASP A 140 -15.63 -3.49 -12.34
N VAL A 141 -14.46 -3.41 -11.69
CA VAL A 141 -13.51 -4.54 -11.60
C VAL A 141 -14.08 -5.74 -10.83
N GLU A 142 -14.81 -5.51 -9.73
CA GLU A 142 -15.49 -6.58 -8.99
C GLU A 142 -16.45 -7.36 -9.91
N ASP A 143 -17.28 -6.64 -10.67
CA ASP A 143 -18.28 -7.22 -11.57
C ASP A 143 -17.61 -8.00 -12.71
N ASP A 144 -16.55 -7.46 -13.31
CA ASP A 144 -15.76 -8.14 -14.36
C ASP A 144 -15.03 -9.39 -13.84
N MET A 145 -14.55 -9.34 -12.59
CA MET A 145 -13.77 -10.40 -11.97
C MET A 145 -14.63 -11.40 -11.20
N GLN A 146 -15.96 -11.36 -11.30
CA GLN A 146 -16.86 -12.24 -10.53
C GLN A 146 -16.56 -13.74 -10.72
N ARG A 147 -16.06 -14.14 -11.89
CA ARG A 147 -15.63 -15.53 -12.18
C ARG A 147 -14.21 -15.85 -11.70
N ARG A 148 -13.44 -14.84 -11.32
CA ARG A 148 -12.06 -14.93 -10.81
C ARG A 148 -12.03 -14.60 -9.31
N VAL A 149 -12.65 -15.49 -8.52
CA VAL A 149 -12.94 -15.31 -7.08
C VAL A 149 -11.73 -14.81 -6.26
N LYS A 150 -10.50 -15.20 -6.62
CA LYS A 150 -9.28 -14.83 -5.90
C LYS A 150 -8.98 -13.33 -5.97
N ILE A 151 -9.07 -12.72 -7.16
CA ILE A 151 -8.90 -11.28 -7.35
C ILE A 151 -10.13 -10.53 -6.86
N PHE A 152 -11.31 -11.08 -7.18
CA PHE A 152 -12.60 -10.55 -6.73
C PHE A 152 -12.60 -10.26 -5.22
N SER A 153 -12.20 -11.22 -4.37
CA SER A 153 -12.24 -11.02 -2.92
C SER A 153 -11.34 -9.89 -2.44
N ARG A 154 -10.17 -9.69 -3.06
CA ARG A 154 -9.20 -8.63 -2.72
C ARG A 154 -9.69 -7.25 -3.15
N VAL A 155 -10.18 -7.15 -4.38
CA VAL A 155 -10.75 -5.91 -4.93
C VAL A 155 -12.00 -5.52 -4.15
N LYS A 156 -12.88 -6.48 -3.88
CA LYS A 156 -14.09 -6.27 -3.08
C LYS A 156 -13.75 -5.84 -1.66
N PHE A 157 -12.79 -6.50 -1.01
CA PHE A 157 -12.32 -6.12 0.33
C PHE A 157 -11.85 -4.66 0.34
N THR A 158 -11.01 -4.29 -0.64
CA THR A 158 -10.52 -2.90 -0.81
C THR A 158 -11.69 -1.92 -0.96
N ARG A 159 -12.68 -2.23 -1.81
CA ARG A 159 -13.86 -1.40 -2.02
C ARG A 159 -14.69 -1.25 -0.75
N VAL A 160 -14.94 -2.35 -0.04
CA VAL A 160 -15.75 -2.35 1.19
C VAL A 160 -15.03 -1.56 2.29
N LEU A 161 -13.72 -1.78 2.47
CA LEU A 161 -12.90 -1.04 3.43
C LEU A 161 -12.89 0.47 3.14
N LEU A 162 -12.70 0.86 1.88
CA LEU A 162 -12.81 2.27 1.47
C LEU A 162 -14.21 2.83 1.76
N THR A 163 -15.26 2.06 1.50
CA THR A 163 -16.65 2.48 1.77
C THR A 163 -16.92 2.66 3.27
N VAL A 164 -16.36 1.80 4.13
CA VAL A 164 -16.40 1.97 5.59
C VAL A 164 -15.77 3.30 6.00
N LEU A 165 -14.56 3.59 5.51
CA LEU A 165 -13.86 4.82 5.84
C LEU A 165 -14.61 6.07 5.36
N ILE A 166 -15.22 6.01 4.18
CA ILE A 166 -16.10 7.06 3.67
C ILE A 166 -17.34 7.21 4.55
N ALA A 167 -17.95 6.13 5.04
CA ALA A 167 -19.12 6.23 5.93
C ALA A 167 -18.80 7.04 7.21
N PHE A 168 -17.59 6.91 7.76
CA PHE A 168 -17.12 7.74 8.88
C PHE A 168 -16.87 9.22 8.53
N THR A 169 -17.00 9.63 7.27
CA THR A 169 -17.02 11.05 6.87
C THR A 169 -18.40 11.67 6.92
N LYS A 170 -19.46 10.84 6.89
CA LYS A 170 -20.84 11.32 6.96
C LYS A 170 -21.14 11.82 8.38
N LYS A 171 -21.95 12.87 8.47
CA LYS A 171 -22.35 13.46 9.76
C LYS A 171 -23.45 12.68 10.49
N GLU A 172 -24.16 11.82 9.77
CA GLU A 172 -25.31 11.09 10.27
C GLU A 172 -24.87 9.88 11.10
N THR A 173 -25.48 9.68 12.27
CA THR A 173 -25.19 8.52 13.13
C THR A 173 -25.60 7.19 12.50
N SER A 174 -26.55 7.20 11.56
CA SER A 174 -26.91 6.05 10.72
C SER A 174 -25.71 5.49 9.95
N ALA A 175 -24.74 6.34 9.59
CA ALA A 175 -23.54 5.92 8.89
C ALA A 175 -22.64 5.00 9.73
N VAL A 176 -22.71 5.07 11.06
CA VAL A 176 -21.98 4.15 11.95
C VAL A 176 -22.55 2.73 11.84
N ALA A 177 -23.88 2.60 11.82
CA ALA A 177 -24.52 1.30 11.65
C ALA A 177 -24.28 0.72 10.23
N GLU A 178 -24.23 1.58 9.21
CA GLU A 178 -23.83 1.20 7.86
C GLU A 178 -22.37 0.70 7.82
N ALA A 179 -21.45 1.45 8.43
CA ALA A 179 -20.04 1.08 8.55
C ALA A 179 -19.86 -0.25 9.27
N GLN A 180 -20.60 -0.51 10.36
CA GLN A 180 -20.54 -1.77 11.08
C GLN A 180 -20.96 -2.96 10.20
N LYS A 181 -22.04 -2.83 9.40
CA LYS A 181 -22.46 -3.88 8.46
C LYS A 181 -21.41 -4.14 7.38
N LEU A 182 -20.81 -3.07 6.85
CA LEU A 182 -19.75 -3.17 5.85
C LEU A 182 -18.48 -3.80 6.45
N MET A 183 -18.15 -3.54 7.71
CA MET A 183 -17.03 -4.20 8.39
C MET A 183 -17.25 -5.71 8.55
N VAL A 184 -18.46 -6.15 8.87
CA VAL A 184 -18.79 -7.59 8.88
C VAL A 184 -18.60 -8.19 7.48
N GLN A 185 -19.07 -7.51 6.44
CA GLN A 185 -18.86 -7.94 5.07
C GLN A 185 -17.37 -8.01 4.68
N ALA A 186 -16.55 -7.06 5.15
CA ALA A 186 -15.11 -7.09 4.93
C ALA A 186 -14.45 -8.28 5.64
N ALA A 187 -14.87 -8.57 6.88
CA ALA A 187 -14.37 -9.70 7.65
C ALA A 187 -14.69 -11.05 6.98
N ASP A 188 -15.89 -11.21 6.43
CA ASP A 188 -16.30 -12.43 5.73
C ASP A 188 -15.42 -12.74 4.50
N LEU A 189 -14.83 -11.71 3.88
CA LEU A 189 -13.93 -11.88 2.72
C LEU A 189 -12.54 -12.40 3.11
N LEU A 190 -12.12 -12.23 4.38
CA LEU A 190 -10.78 -12.62 4.83
C LEU A 190 -10.54 -14.13 4.68
N SER A 191 -11.55 -14.96 4.91
CA SER A 191 -11.43 -16.42 4.71
C SER A 191 -11.12 -16.77 3.25
N ALA A 192 -11.79 -16.12 2.30
CA ALA A 192 -11.53 -16.32 0.86
C ALA A 192 -10.14 -15.81 0.43
N ILE A 193 -9.70 -14.68 1.00
CA ILE A 193 -8.36 -14.13 0.75
C ILE A 193 -7.29 -15.09 1.29
N HIS A 194 -7.42 -15.50 2.57
CA HIS A 194 -6.52 -16.42 3.25
C HIS A 194 -6.35 -17.74 2.49
N ASN A 195 -7.46 -18.37 2.11
CA ASN A 195 -7.44 -19.66 1.39
C ASN A 195 -6.87 -19.57 -0.02
N SER A 196 -6.63 -18.36 -0.55
CA SER A 196 -6.09 -18.14 -1.89
C SER A 196 -4.68 -17.53 -1.92
N LEU A 197 -4.04 -17.28 -0.76
CA LEU A 197 -2.69 -16.69 -0.67
C LEU A 197 -1.63 -17.44 -1.50
N HIS A 198 -1.66 -18.77 -1.47
CA HIS A 198 -0.71 -19.64 -2.18
C HIS A 198 -0.77 -19.54 -3.71
N HIS A 199 -1.75 -18.84 -4.26
CA HIS A 199 -1.84 -18.58 -5.71
C HIS A 199 -1.10 -17.31 -6.12
N GLY A 200 -0.68 -16.48 -5.17
CA GLY A 200 0.15 -15.32 -5.44
C GLY A 200 1.59 -15.72 -5.70
N ILE A 201 2.28 -14.94 -6.54
CA ILE A 201 3.74 -15.02 -6.57
C ILE A 201 4.28 -14.65 -5.19
N GLN A 202 5.40 -15.27 -4.83
CA GLN A 202 6.11 -14.97 -3.59
C GLN A 202 7.28 -14.04 -3.88
N ALA A 203 7.73 -13.31 -2.86
CA ALA A 203 8.94 -12.53 -2.96
C ALA A 203 10.11 -13.41 -3.42
N GLN A 204 10.92 -12.90 -4.35
CA GLN A 204 12.02 -13.69 -4.89
C GLN A 204 13.13 -13.80 -3.85
N ASN A 205 13.52 -15.04 -3.53
CA ASN A 205 14.63 -15.35 -2.61
C ASN A 205 15.99 -15.27 -3.32
N ASP A 206 16.19 -14.35 -4.27
CA ASP A 206 17.45 -14.24 -5.01
C ASP A 206 18.54 -13.57 -4.14
N THR A 207 18.71 -14.08 -2.93
CA THR A 207 19.58 -13.60 -1.88
C THR A 207 20.94 -14.28 -2.02
N THR A 208 21.60 -14.07 -3.16
CA THR A 208 23.05 -14.34 -3.25
C THR A 208 23.86 -13.37 -2.37
N LYS A 209 23.21 -12.39 -1.72
CA LYS A 209 23.86 -11.26 -1.02
C LYS A 209 23.23 -10.81 0.30
N GLY A 210 22.41 -11.64 0.95
CA GLY A 210 21.89 -11.35 2.31
C GLY A 210 20.78 -10.28 2.42
N ASP A 211 20.23 -9.82 1.30
CA ASP A 211 19.05 -8.94 1.29
C ASP A 211 17.77 -9.72 1.66
N HIS A 212 16.77 -9.06 2.25
CA HIS A 212 15.46 -9.66 2.45
C HIS A 212 14.75 -9.91 1.11
N PRO A 213 13.90 -10.95 0.98
CA PRO A 213 13.13 -11.19 -0.24
C PRO A 213 12.25 -9.99 -0.61
N ILE A 214 12.26 -9.60 -1.88
CA ILE A 214 11.49 -8.44 -2.36
C ILE A 214 10.41 -8.91 -3.33
N MET A 215 9.20 -8.43 -3.07
CA MET A 215 8.05 -8.66 -3.92
C MET A 215 8.15 -7.80 -5.19
N MET A 216 7.74 -8.34 -6.34
CA MET A 216 7.66 -7.59 -7.59
C MET A 216 6.86 -6.28 -7.40
N GLY A 217 7.44 -5.15 -7.83
CA GLY A 217 6.81 -3.84 -7.73
C GLY A 217 6.99 -3.14 -6.38
N PHE A 218 7.80 -3.70 -5.47
CA PHE A 218 8.16 -3.08 -4.20
C PHE A 218 9.66 -2.75 -4.17
N GLU A 219 9.99 -1.61 -3.59
CA GLU A 219 11.37 -1.21 -3.34
C GLU A 219 11.48 -0.62 -1.92
N PRO A 220 11.88 -1.42 -0.92
CA PRO A 220 11.92 -0.99 0.49
C PRO A 220 12.77 0.26 0.74
N LEU A 221 13.77 0.51 -0.10
CA LEU A 221 14.72 1.61 0.08
C LEU A 221 14.41 2.83 -0.78
N VAL A 222 13.32 2.81 -1.57
CA VAL A 222 12.99 3.90 -2.51
C VAL A 222 12.84 5.26 -1.81
N ASN A 223 12.41 5.23 -0.55
CA ASN A 223 12.11 6.42 0.25
C ASN A 223 13.14 6.69 1.35
N GLN A 224 14.28 6.01 1.35
CA GLN A 224 15.26 6.13 2.44
C GLN A 224 15.71 7.57 2.70
N ARG A 225 15.77 8.40 1.66
CA ARG A 225 16.13 9.82 1.75
C ARG A 225 15.06 10.72 2.39
N LEU A 226 13.82 10.24 2.48
CA LEU A 226 12.70 10.98 3.09
C LEU A 226 12.61 10.73 4.60
N LEU A 227 13.27 9.68 5.08
CA LEU A 227 13.22 9.29 6.48
C LEU A 227 14.16 10.18 7.30
N PRO A 228 13.77 10.57 8.52
CA PRO A 228 14.70 11.19 9.44
C PRO A 228 15.87 10.23 9.67
N PRO A 229 17.10 10.72 9.84
CA PRO A 229 18.21 9.87 10.23
C PRO A 229 17.94 9.32 11.63
N THR A 230 17.58 8.04 11.69
CA THR A 230 17.31 7.30 12.93
C THR A 230 18.29 6.14 13.01
N PHE A 231 18.54 5.66 14.23
CA PHE A 231 19.28 4.40 14.40
C PHE A 231 18.58 3.28 13.59
N PRO A 232 19.33 2.34 12.97
CA PRO A 232 18.78 1.26 12.17
C PRO A 232 18.08 0.21 13.03
#